data_AF-A0AA86S9T9-F1
#
_entry.id   AF-A0AA86S9T9-F1
#
_cell.length_a   1.000
_cell.length_b   1.000
_cell.length_c   1.000
_cell.angle_alpha   90.00
_cell.angle_beta   90.00
_cell.angle_gamma   90.00
#
_symmetry.space_group_name_H-M   'P 1'
#
loop_
_entity.id
_entity.type
_entity.pdbx_description
1 polymer ?
#
loop_
_entity_poly.entity_id
_entity_poly.type
_entity_poly.pdbx_seq_one_letter_code
_entity_poly.pdbx_strand_id
1 'polypeptide(L)'
;MGEKGVAGGSEDIAGGKENEQVLKKIIATHPLYEVLIQSHINCLKVGLSEGGEFDATSDDAWKKLVNSKSKATPSPNTSELDHFMEAYCMALSKLKEAIEEPTKETNAFIRATYLQLKQLDELNHP
;
A
#
# COMPACT_ATOMS: atom_id res chain seq x y z
N MET A 1 -16.54 -44.02 44.03
CA MET A 1 -17.30 -43.31 42.98
C MET A 1 -16.31 -42.49 42.17
N GLY A 2 -16.10 -42.91 40.93
CA GLY A 2 -15.10 -42.34 40.02
C GLY A 2 -15.53 -41.03 39.37
N GLU A 3 -14.51 -40.37 38.86
CA GLU A 3 -14.48 -39.05 38.22
C GLU A 3 -15.42 -38.92 37.02
N LYS A 4 -15.84 -37.68 36.75
CA LYS A 4 -16.20 -37.27 35.38
C LYS A 4 -15.73 -35.84 35.15
N GLY A 5 -14.50 -35.71 34.66
CA GLY A 5 -14.03 -34.50 33.99
C GLY A 5 -14.67 -34.45 32.60
N VAL A 6 -15.31 -33.33 32.27
CA VAL A 6 -15.74 -33.01 30.90
C VAL A 6 -14.68 -32.08 30.32
N ALA A 7 -13.88 -32.64 29.42
CA ALA A 7 -13.10 -31.91 28.43
C ALA A 7 -14.02 -31.54 27.26
N GLY A 8 -13.85 -30.35 26.71
CA GLY A 8 -14.53 -29.98 25.47
C GLY A 8 -14.53 -28.47 25.22
N GLY A 9 -13.38 -27.92 24.82
CA GLY A 9 -13.30 -26.60 24.20
C GLY A 9 -12.29 -26.66 23.07
N SER A 10 -12.74 -26.82 21.81
CA SER A 10 -11.86 -26.85 20.62
C SER A 10 -12.57 -26.68 19.26
N GLU A 11 -13.79 -26.15 19.16
CA GLU A 11 -14.53 -26.14 17.87
C GLU A 11 -14.63 -24.76 17.16
N ASP A 12 -14.29 -23.65 17.81
CA ASP A 12 -14.56 -22.31 17.24
C ASP A 12 -13.43 -21.68 16.39
N ILE A 13 -12.25 -22.31 16.30
CA ILE A 13 -11.08 -21.72 15.62
C ILE A 13 -11.03 -22.05 14.11
N ALA A 14 -11.67 -23.14 13.67
CA ALA A 14 -11.65 -23.55 12.26
C ALA A 14 -12.53 -22.65 11.38
N GLY A 15 -13.72 -22.29 11.87
CA GLY A 15 -14.70 -21.45 11.16
C GLY A 15 -14.25 -20.00 10.91
N GLY A 16 -13.41 -19.48 11.80
CA GLY A 16 -12.86 -18.12 11.71
C GLY A 16 -11.64 -17.97 10.80
N LYS A 17 -11.08 -19.06 10.25
CA LYS A 17 -9.96 -19.01 9.29
C LYS A 17 -10.42 -19.20 7.84
N GLU A 18 -11.49 -19.95 7.65
CA GLU A 18 -12.08 -20.20 6.33
C GLU A 18 -12.78 -18.95 5.77
N ASN A 19 -13.52 -18.22 6.60
CA ASN A 19 -14.10 -16.92 6.25
C ASN A 19 -13.03 -15.86 5.91
N GLU A 20 -11.90 -15.83 6.64
CA GLU A 20 -10.79 -14.92 6.34
C GLU A 20 -10.15 -15.23 4.98
N GLN A 21 -9.93 -16.51 4.67
CA GLN A 21 -9.38 -16.93 3.37
C GLN A 21 -10.33 -16.57 2.21
N VAL A 22 -11.63 -16.77 2.41
CA VAL A 22 -12.66 -16.36 1.43
C VAL A 22 -12.62 -14.85 1.21
N LEU A 23 -12.54 -14.05 2.28
CA LEU A 23 -12.46 -12.59 2.17
C LEU A 23 -11.19 -12.14 1.44
N LYS A 24 -10.03 -12.70 1.80
CA LYS A 24 -8.76 -12.42 1.10
C LYS A 24 -8.84 -12.74 -0.38
N LYS A 25 -9.47 -13.86 -0.75
CA LYS A 25 -9.67 -14.24 -2.15
C LYS A 25 -10.58 -13.26 -2.88
N ILE A 26 -11.68 -12.83 -2.26
CA ILE A 26 -12.58 -11.81 -2.83
C ILE A 26 -11.81 -10.51 -3.09
N ILE A 27 -11.03 -10.03 -2.11
CA ILE A 27 -10.22 -8.82 -2.24
C ILE A 27 -9.16 -8.99 -3.34
N ALA A 28 -8.40 -10.09 -3.33
CA ALA A 28 -7.30 -10.31 -4.28
C ALA A 28 -7.76 -10.50 -5.73
N THR A 29 -9.00 -10.97 -5.94
CA THR A 29 -9.59 -11.14 -7.28
C THR A 29 -10.37 -9.90 -7.76
N HIS A 30 -10.39 -8.83 -6.97
CA HIS A 30 -11.12 -7.62 -7.29
C HIS A 30 -10.42 -6.82 -8.41
N PRO A 31 -11.16 -6.26 -9.40
CA PRO A 31 -10.55 -5.52 -10.52
C PRO A 31 -9.68 -4.33 -10.11
N LEU A 32 -10.01 -3.70 -8.98
CA LEU A 32 -9.26 -2.56 -8.44
C LEU A 32 -8.11 -2.94 -7.50
N TYR A 33 -7.96 -4.22 -7.11
CA TYR A 33 -6.93 -4.62 -6.15
C TYR A 33 -5.53 -4.26 -6.63
N GLU A 34 -5.25 -4.52 -7.90
CA GLU A 34 -3.97 -4.19 -8.52
C GLU A 34 -3.72 -2.67 -8.48
N VAL A 35 -4.71 -1.86 -8.90
CA VAL A 35 -4.62 -0.39 -8.90
C VAL A 35 -4.38 0.16 -7.49
N LEU A 36 -5.03 -0.44 -6.48
CA LEU A 36 -4.83 -0.11 -5.08
C LEU A 36 -3.38 -0.34 -4.65
N ILE A 37 -2.82 -1.51 -4.95
CA ILE A 37 -1.43 -1.84 -4.63
C ILE A 37 -0.47 -0.85 -5.31
N GLN A 38 -0.68 -0.56 -6.59
CA GLN A 38 0.17 0.39 -7.31
C GLN A 38 0.09 1.80 -6.72
N SER A 39 -1.11 2.26 -6.37
CA SER A 39 -1.32 3.56 -5.73
C SER A 39 -0.62 3.64 -4.38
N HIS A 40 -0.61 2.53 -3.64
CA HIS A 40 0.05 2.44 -2.35
C HIS A 40 1.57 2.52 -2.49
N ILE A 41 2.14 1.76 -3.44
CA ILE A 41 3.56 1.79 -3.77
C ILE A 41 4.00 3.19 -4.20
N ASN A 42 3.25 3.82 -5.10
CA ASN A 42 3.55 5.16 -5.59
C ASN A 42 3.55 6.21 -4.47
N CYS A 43 2.67 6.05 -3.48
CA CYS A 43 2.66 6.89 -2.29
C CYS A 43 3.91 6.65 -1.41
N LEU A 44 4.27 5.38 -1.16
CA LEU A 44 5.48 5.03 -0.40
C LEU A 44 6.77 5.56 -1.04
N LYS A 45 6.87 5.49 -2.37
CA LYS A 45 8.02 5.98 -3.13
C LYS A 45 8.30 7.47 -2.92
N VAL A 46 7.29 8.27 -2.56
CA VAL A 46 7.51 9.68 -2.23
C VAL A 46 8.27 9.85 -0.91
N GLY A 47 8.01 8.99 0.08
CA GLY A 47 8.69 9.04 1.37
C GLY A 47 10.04 8.32 1.41
N LEU A 48 10.34 7.50 0.40
CA LEU A 48 11.62 6.82 0.27
C LEU A 48 12.61 7.75 -0.45
N SER A 49 13.78 7.97 0.14
CA SER A 49 14.90 8.60 -0.55
C SER A 49 15.31 7.76 -1.77
N GLU A 50 15.94 8.37 -2.77
CA GLU A 50 16.30 7.73 -4.06
C GLU A 50 17.12 6.42 -3.95
N GLY A 51 17.65 6.08 -2.76
CA GLY A 51 18.34 4.82 -2.47
C GLY A 51 17.47 3.69 -1.88
N GLY A 52 16.19 3.94 -1.59
CA GLY A 52 15.25 2.93 -1.14
C GLY A 52 14.57 2.28 -2.34
N GLU A 53 15.19 1.25 -2.91
CA GLU A 53 14.60 0.50 -4.02
C GLU A 53 13.30 -0.19 -3.54
N PHE A 54 12.17 0.25 -4.09
CA PHE A 54 10.97 -0.59 -4.17
C PHE A 54 11.02 -1.27 -5.54
N ASP A 55 11.22 -2.58 -5.56
CA ASP A 55 11.21 -3.40 -6.78
C ASP A 55 9.81 -3.33 -7.45
N ALA A 56 9.64 -2.39 -8.39
CA ALA A 56 8.38 -2.06 -9.06
C ALA A 56 8.51 -2.27 -10.57
N THR A 57 8.68 -3.51 -11.02
CA THR A 57 8.82 -3.90 -12.43
C THR A 57 7.55 -3.80 -13.28
N SER A 58 6.60 -2.93 -12.93
CA SER A 58 5.23 -3.10 -13.41
C SER A 58 4.66 -1.90 -14.20
N ASP A 59 5.26 -0.71 -14.14
CA ASP A 59 4.67 0.58 -14.60
C ASP A 59 4.04 0.55 -16.03
N ASP A 60 4.59 -0.21 -16.98
CA ASP A 60 4.09 -0.32 -18.36
C ASP A 60 2.91 -1.30 -18.56
N ALA A 61 2.83 -2.37 -17.74
CA ALA A 61 1.74 -3.35 -17.83
C ALA A 61 0.38 -2.77 -17.38
N TRP A 62 0.40 -1.80 -16.45
CA TRP A 62 -0.79 -1.22 -15.83
C TRP A 62 -1.62 -0.33 -16.74
N LYS A 63 -0.97 0.48 -17.60
CA LYS A 63 -1.69 1.38 -18.51
C LYS A 63 -2.56 0.61 -19.49
N LYS A 64 -2.17 -0.63 -19.84
CA LYS A 64 -2.97 -1.53 -20.69
C LYS A 64 -4.14 -2.18 -19.95
N LEU A 65 -4.01 -2.46 -18.65
CA LEU A 65 -5.04 -3.13 -17.88
C LEU A 65 -6.18 -2.19 -17.46
N VAL A 66 -5.89 -0.96 -17.05
CA VAL A 66 -6.91 0.08 -16.75
C VAL A 66 -7.78 0.37 -17.98
N ASN A 67 -7.21 0.26 -19.17
CA ASN A 67 -7.91 0.44 -20.43
C ASN A 67 -8.72 -0.80 -20.87
N SER A 68 -8.55 -1.94 -20.20
CA SER A 68 -9.18 -3.22 -20.50
C SER A 68 -10.26 -3.52 -19.46
N LYS A 69 -11.42 -2.89 -19.65
CA LYS A 69 -12.61 -3.05 -18.81
C LYS A 69 -13.03 -4.53 -18.70
N SER A 70 -12.78 -5.16 -17.55
CA SER A 70 -13.23 -6.51 -17.24
C SER A 70 -14.62 -6.48 -16.61
N LYS A 71 -15.54 -7.21 -17.25
CA LYS A 71 -16.95 -7.32 -16.92
C LYS A 71 -17.13 -8.29 -15.74
N ALA A 72 -17.01 -7.80 -14.52
CA ALA A 72 -17.36 -8.56 -13.32
C ALA A 72 -18.88 -8.52 -13.08
N THR A 73 -19.50 -9.68 -12.83
CA THR A 73 -20.91 -9.77 -12.44
C THR A 73 -21.04 -9.40 -10.95
N PRO A 74 -21.97 -8.52 -10.55
CA PRO A 74 -22.07 -8.08 -9.17
C PRO A 74 -22.61 -9.21 -8.27
N SER A 75 -21.94 -9.40 -7.13
CA SER A 75 -22.45 -10.16 -5.98
C SER A 75 -22.99 -9.15 -4.96
N PRO A 76 -24.02 -9.46 -4.15
CA PRO A 76 -24.68 -8.49 -3.26
C PRO A 76 -23.76 -7.79 -2.23
N ASN A 77 -22.56 -8.31 -1.97
CA ASN A 77 -21.56 -7.71 -1.06
C ASN A 77 -20.49 -6.88 -1.80
N THR A 78 -20.58 -6.70 -3.13
CA THR A 78 -19.53 -6.01 -3.90
C THR A 78 -19.56 -4.50 -3.70
N SER A 79 -20.73 -3.89 -3.48
CA SER A 79 -20.84 -2.42 -3.44
C SER A 79 -20.01 -1.75 -2.33
N GLU A 80 -19.91 -2.36 -1.15
CA GLU A 80 -19.10 -1.81 -0.06
C GLU A 80 -17.60 -1.99 -0.34
N LEU A 81 -17.21 -3.15 -0.88
CA LEU A 81 -15.83 -3.40 -1.29
C LEU A 81 -15.41 -2.50 -2.45
N ASP A 82 -16.27 -2.32 -3.45
CA ASP A 82 -16.09 -1.40 -4.57
C ASP A 82 -15.81 0.01 -4.04
N HIS A 83 -16.68 0.51 -3.15
CA HIS A 83 -16.52 1.82 -2.54
C HIS A 83 -15.22 1.94 -1.72
N PHE A 84 -14.89 0.91 -0.94
CA PHE A 84 -13.64 0.86 -0.19
C PHE A 84 -12.42 0.95 -1.12
N MET A 85 -12.39 0.13 -2.18
CA MET A 85 -11.27 0.10 -3.12
C MET A 85 -11.08 1.46 -3.80
N GLU A 86 -12.17 2.10 -4.25
CA GLU A 86 -12.14 3.44 -4.85
C GLU A 86 -11.70 4.53 -3.86
N ALA A 87 -12.31 4.56 -2.67
CA ALA A 87 -12.00 5.54 -1.64
C ALA A 87 -10.53 5.43 -1.18
N TYR A 88 -10.01 4.21 -1.06
CA TYR A 88 -8.62 3.98 -0.67
C TYR A 88 -7.64 4.42 -1.74
N CYS A 89 -7.89 4.09 -3.02
CA CYS A 89 -7.09 4.61 -4.13
C CYS A 89 -7.07 6.14 -4.15
N MET A 90 -8.24 6.77 -4.00
CA MET A 90 -8.35 8.24 -3.97
C MET A 90 -7.61 8.85 -2.77
N ALA A 91 -7.70 8.25 -1.59
CA ALA A 91 -6.99 8.71 -0.40
C ALA A 91 -5.47 8.64 -0.59
N LEU A 92 -4.96 7.56 -1.19
CA LEU A 92 -3.54 7.41 -1.51
C LEU A 92 -3.05 8.45 -2.53
N SER A 93 -3.83 8.72 -3.57
CA SER A 93 -3.50 9.76 -4.56
C SER A 93 -3.42 11.15 -3.91
N LYS A 94 -4.41 11.49 -3.07
CA LYS A 94 -4.41 12.77 -2.32
C LYS A 94 -3.25 12.86 -1.34
N LEU A 95 -2.95 11.77 -0.64
CA LEU A 95 -1.81 11.70 0.27
C LEU A 95 -0.52 11.94 -0.50
N LYS A 96 -0.29 11.21 -1.60
CA LYS A 96 0.87 11.36 -2.48
C LYS A 96 1.04 12.83 -2.92
N GLU A 97 0.00 13.44 -3.48
CA GLU A 97 0.02 14.85 -3.90
C GLU A 97 0.37 15.79 -2.74
N ALA A 98 -0.17 15.55 -1.54
CA ALA A 98 0.08 16.36 -0.37
C ALA A 98 1.52 16.23 0.17
N ILE A 99 2.17 15.07 0.04
CA ILE A 99 3.52 14.83 0.59
C ILE A 99 4.65 15.01 -0.43
N GLU A 100 4.35 15.04 -1.73
CA GLU A 100 5.36 15.06 -2.79
C GLU A 100 6.19 16.35 -2.80
N GLU A 101 5.55 17.51 -2.90
CA GLU A 101 6.27 18.78 -2.92
C GLU A 101 7.00 19.07 -1.59
N PRO A 102 6.38 18.92 -0.40
CA PRO A 102 7.10 19.11 0.86
C PRO A 102 8.33 18.21 1.02
N THR A 103 8.26 16.97 0.52
CA THR A 103 9.40 16.05 0.56
C THR A 103 10.52 16.50 -0.38
N LYS A 104 10.19 16.96 -1.60
CA LYS A 104 11.18 17.51 -2.54
C LYS A 104 11.86 18.75 -1.98
N GLU A 105 11.08 19.68 -1.41
CA GLU A 105 11.57 20.91 -0.80
C GLU A 105 12.49 20.62 0.39
N THR A 106 12.10 19.72 1.27
CA THR A 106 12.90 19.31 2.43
C THR A 106 14.23 18.70 2.00
N ASN A 107 14.21 17.79 1.02
CA ASN A 107 15.43 17.19 0.48
C ASN A 107 16.34 18.22 -0.19
N ALA A 108 15.77 19.18 -0.93
CA ALA A 108 16.53 20.26 -1.54
C ALA A 108 17.19 21.16 -0.50
N PHE A 109 16.47 21.53 0.56
CA PHE A 109 16.99 22.29 1.68
C PHE A 109 18.15 21.55 2.36
N ILE A 110 17.97 20.28 2.71
CA ILE A 110 19.01 19.45 3.34
C ILE A 110 20.28 19.39 2.48
N ARG A 111 20.14 19.14 1.17
CA ARG A 111 21.28 19.12 0.23
C ARG A 111 22.01 20.46 0.18
N ALA A 112 21.27 21.56 0.13
CA ALA A 112 21.84 22.91 0.13
C ALA A 112 22.62 23.19 1.43
N THR A 113 22.07 22.80 2.58
CA THR A 113 22.75 22.94 3.88
C THR A 113 24.04 22.11 3.93
N TYR A 114 24.01 20.85 3.49
CA TYR A 114 25.23 20.03 3.44
C TYR A 114 26.31 20.62 2.52
N LEU A 115 25.91 21.21 1.38
CA LEU A 115 26.85 21.87 0.49
C LEU A 115 27.51 23.10 1.14
N GLN A 116 26.73 23.92 1.85
CA GLN A 116 27.25 25.08 2.58
C GLN A 116 28.22 24.66 3.69
N LEU A 117 27.88 23.62 4.45
CA LEU A 117 28.75 23.09 5.51
C LEU A 117 30.08 22.57 4.94
N LYS A 118 30.03 21.85 3.80
CA LYS A 118 31.22 21.35 3.13
C LYS A 118 32.14 22.49 2.64
N GLN A 119 31.56 23.55 2.08
CA GLN A 119 32.33 24.73 1.65
C GLN A 119 33.02 25.43 2.83
N LEU A 120 32.35 25.52 3.99
CA LEU A 120 32.96 26.09 5.19
C LEU A 120 34.11 25.23 5.73
N ASP A 121 33.97 23.91 5.68
CA ASP A 121 35.02 22.97 6.08
C ASP A 121 36.27 23.10 5.19
N GLU A 122 36.08 23.14 3.86
CA GLU A 122 37.15 23.33 2.88
C GLU A 122 37.88 24.68 3.05
N LEU A 123 37.18 25.74 3.48
CA LEU A 123 37.79 27.04 3.78
C LEU A 123 38.60 27.05 5.08
N ASN A 124 38.29 26.16 6.03
CA ASN A 124 39.01 26.04 7.30
C ASN A 124 40.21 25.07 7.23
N HIS A 125 40.29 24.27 6.16
CA HIS A 125 41.40 23.36 5.86
C HIS A 125 41.96 23.62 4.44
N PRO A 126 42.73 24.70 4.24
CA PRO A 126 43.28 25.08 2.92
C PRO A 126 44.32 24.10 2.38
#